data_AF-A0A8S1J1U4-F1
#
_entry.id   AF-A0A8S1J1U4-F1
#
_cell.length_a   1.000
_cell.length_b   1.000
_cell.length_c   1.000
_cell.angle_alpha   90.00
_cell.angle_beta   90.00
_cell.angle_gamma   90.00
#
_symmetry.space_group_name_H-M   'P 1'
#
loop_
_entity.id
_entity.type
_entity.pdbx_description
1 polymer ?
#
loop_
_entity_poly.entity_id
_entity_poly.type
_entity_poly.pdbx_seq_one_letter_code
_entity_poly.pdbx_strand_id
1 'polypeptide(L)'
;MKAIAEAGRGDYIFIKDATSIAPVFGELLGGLITVAAQDINVNLTPLNGSFITAVQTGGIVQGSESNWTVVFDNLFAQETRDILVDMNIPALASATVAQKVLRVDISYFDPVSRAHIVLDPVTLAIDRTLGERGTDDVLNLEVEVTRLTFLVSKEIQRALGQKEAFDTQGATATLDALLTRISISPARDDPRVQALKSDVESVQEVVAREEELTPVTSTAIASSASSLGSQRATSTSGFASTAAPAPTAAVLAADASAFVAESPSGR
;
A
#
# COMPACT_ATOMS: atom_id res chain seq x y z
N MET A 1 -3.58 -12.87 18.77
CA MET A 1 -3.49 -11.40 18.86
C MET A 1 -3.58 -10.73 17.50
N LYS A 2 -2.86 -11.19 16.46
CA LYS A 2 -3.03 -10.72 15.07
C LYS A 2 -4.49 -10.69 14.59
N ALA A 3 -5.20 -11.82 14.72
CA ALA A 3 -6.62 -11.90 14.36
C ALA A 3 -7.54 -10.92 15.13
N ILE A 4 -7.15 -10.49 16.34
CA ILE A 4 -7.90 -9.50 17.12
C ILE A 4 -7.61 -8.09 16.60
N ALA A 5 -6.37 -7.79 16.24
CA ALA A 5 -6.02 -6.52 15.61
C ALA A 5 -6.72 -6.38 14.25
N GLU A 6 -6.73 -7.44 13.44
CA GLU A 6 -7.46 -7.49 12.17
C GLU A 6 -8.97 -7.31 12.38
N ALA A 7 -9.57 -8.01 13.33
CA ALA A 7 -11.00 -7.87 13.65
C ALA A 7 -11.36 -6.48 14.23
N GLY A 8 -10.45 -5.91 15.03
CA GLY A 8 -10.57 -4.59 15.65
C GLY A 8 -10.06 -3.45 14.77
N ARG A 9 -9.68 -3.73 13.52
CA ARG A 9 -9.25 -2.74 12.52
C ARG A 9 -8.02 -1.93 12.95
N GLY A 10 -7.14 -2.52 13.75
CA GLY A 10 -5.85 -1.96 14.18
C GLY A 10 -4.65 -2.73 13.60
N ASP A 11 -3.46 -2.14 13.69
CA ASP A 11 -2.23 -2.82 13.32
C ASP A 11 -1.66 -3.61 14.49
N TYR A 12 -1.09 -4.77 14.17
CA TYR A 12 -0.33 -5.57 15.12
C TYR A 12 1.17 -5.34 14.88
N ILE A 13 1.82 -4.65 15.81
CA ILE A 13 3.27 -4.45 15.81
C ILE A 13 3.86 -5.32 16.92
N PHE A 14 4.77 -6.22 16.55
CA PHE A 14 5.51 -7.02 17.51
C PHE A 14 6.74 -6.25 18.01
N ILE A 15 6.84 -6.05 19.32
CA ILE A 15 7.97 -5.39 19.98
C ILE A 15 8.72 -6.43 20.82
N LYS A 16 9.97 -6.73 20.44
CA LYS A 16 10.80 -7.74 21.11
C LYS A 16 11.38 -7.25 22.45
N ASP A 17 11.79 -5.98 22.52
CA ASP A 17 12.49 -5.40 23.67
C ASP A 17 11.76 -4.14 24.18
N ALA A 18 11.68 -4.00 25.50
CA ALA A 18 11.04 -2.85 26.14
C ALA A 18 11.71 -1.50 25.78
N THR A 19 13.00 -1.50 25.44
CA THR A 19 13.70 -0.29 25.00
C THR A 19 13.23 0.19 23.63
N SER A 20 12.67 -0.70 22.81
CA SER A 20 12.15 -0.39 21.48
C SER A 20 10.71 0.16 21.53
N ILE A 21 10.08 0.22 22.71
CA ILE A 21 8.73 0.78 22.87
C ILE A 21 8.74 2.27 22.55
N ALA A 22 9.63 3.06 23.16
CA ALA A 22 9.63 4.52 22.99
C ALA A 22 9.89 4.98 21.54
N PRO A 23 10.84 4.40 20.78
CA PRO A 23 11.01 4.70 19.36
C PRO A 23 9.78 4.33 18.53
N VAL A 24 9.24 3.12 18.68
CA VAL A 24 8.05 2.66 17.94
C VAL A 24 6.84 3.55 18.23
N PHE A 25 6.63 3.95 19.49
CA PHE A 25 5.58 4.90 19.83
C PHE A 25 5.85 6.31 19.28
N GLY A 26 7.10 6.78 19.30
CA GLY A 26 7.48 8.07 18.74
C GLY A 26 7.22 8.16 17.23
N GLU A 27 7.46 7.07 16.51
CA GLU A 27 7.14 6.97 15.09
C GLU A 27 5.62 6.91 14.84
N LEU A 28 4.86 6.20 15.69
CA LEU A 28 3.38 6.19 15.63
C LEU A 28 2.74 7.54 16.01
N LEU A 29 3.40 8.34 16.86
CA LEU A 29 2.93 9.65 17.32
C LEU A 29 3.39 10.81 16.41
N GLY A 30 4.39 10.58 15.55
CA GLY A 30 4.99 11.59 14.68
C GLY A 30 4.10 11.93 13.49
N GLY A 31 3.15 12.87 13.67
CA GLY A 31 2.34 13.44 12.58
C GLY A 31 1.13 12.59 12.14
N LEU A 32 1.07 11.33 12.55
CA LEU A 32 0.02 10.35 12.24
C LEU A 32 -1.21 10.38 13.15
N ILE A 33 -1.18 11.19 14.21
CA ILE A 33 -2.24 11.20 15.25
C ILE A 33 -3.50 11.95 14.85
N THR A 34 -3.50 12.70 13.75
CA THR A 34 -4.70 13.37 13.26
C THR A 34 -5.39 12.50 12.23
N VAL A 35 -6.56 11.99 12.56
CA VAL A 35 -7.45 11.33 11.60
C VAL A 35 -7.93 12.38 10.60
N ALA A 36 -7.61 12.19 9.33
CA ALA A 36 -7.98 13.09 8.23
C ALA A 36 -9.35 12.75 7.64
N ALA A 37 -9.70 11.46 7.60
CA ALA A 37 -11.00 10.98 7.13
C ALA A 37 -11.41 9.71 7.89
N GLN A 38 -12.70 9.55 8.12
CA GLN A 38 -13.32 8.36 8.73
C GLN A 38 -14.39 7.79 7.80
N ASP A 39 -14.79 6.53 8.02
CA ASP A 39 -15.89 5.87 7.29
C ASP A 39 -15.79 6.07 5.76
N ILE A 40 -14.59 5.84 5.22
CA ILE A 40 -14.26 6.09 3.82
C ILE A 40 -14.83 4.95 2.99
N ASN A 41 -15.65 5.31 2.02
CA ASN A 41 -16.26 4.39 1.07
C ASN A 41 -15.83 4.77 -0.34
N VAL A 42 -15.21 3.83 -1.03
CA VAL A 42 -14.81 3.96 -2.43
C VAL A 42 -15.60 2.96 -3.26
N ASN A 43 -16.57 3.45 -4.02
CA ASN A 43 -17.35 2.62 -4.93
C ASN A 43 -16.69 2.59 -6.30
N LEU A 44 -16.53 1.38 -6.83
CA LEU A 44 -15.93 1.07 -8.12
C LEU A 44 -17.02 0.43 -8.99
N THR A 45 -17.50 1.18 -9.99
CA THR A 45 -18.55 0.74 -10.91
C THR A 45 -17.97 0.55 -12.32
N PRO A 46 -17.82 -0.70 -12.79
CA PRO A 46 -17.40 -0.98 -14.16
C PRO A 46 -18.38 -0.42 -15.18
N LEU A 47 -17.88 0.09 -16.30
CA LEU A 47 -18.68 0.71 -17.35
C LEU A 47 -18.47 0.02 -18.71
N ASN A 48 -19.43 0.19 -19.61
CA ASN A 48 -19.33 -0.20 -21.03
C ASN A 48 -18.87 -1.66 -21.25
N GLY A 49 -19.41 -2.58 -20.46
CA GLY A 49 -19.14 -4.02 -20.57
C GLY A 49 -17.79 -4.47 -20.00
N SER A 50 -17.03 -3.57 -19.35
CA SER A 50 -15.89 -3.98 -18.52
C SER A 50 -16.36 -4.63 -17.22
N PHE A 51 -15.49 -5.43 -16.62
CA PHE A 51 -15.72 -6.02 -15.31
C PHE A 51 -14.42 -6.11 -14.52
N ILE A 52 -14.54 -6.01 -13.20
CA ILE A 52 -13.40 -6.14 -12.27
C ILE A 52 -13.18 -7.63 -11.98
N THR A 53 -11.93 -8.06 -12.12
CA THR A 53 -11.51 -9.45 -11.87
C THR A 53 -10.89 -9.64 -10.49
N ALA A 54 -10.17 -8.64 -9.99
CA ALA A 54 -9.63 -8.62 -8.65
C ALA A 54 -9.46 -7.18 -8.15
N VAL A 55 -9.61 -7.01 -6.84
CA VAL A 55 -9.30 -5.77 -6.12
C VAL A 55 -8.32 -6.11 -5.02
N GLN A 56 -7.15 -5.48 -5.03
CA GLN A 56 -6.13 -5.62 -4.00
C GLN A 56 -6.00 -4.28 -3.28
N THR A 57 -6.16 -4.29 -1.97
CA THR A 57 -6.19 -3.10 -1.14
C THR A 57 -5.97 -3.49 0.31
N GLY A 58 -5.54 -2.54 1.13
CA GLY A 58 -5.53 -2.69 2.58
C GLY A 58 -6.88 -2.47 3.28
N GLY A 59 -7.92 -2.11 2.52
CA GLY A 59 -9.29 -1.94 3.01
C GLY A 59 -10.12 -3.22 2.94
N ILE A 60 -11.36 -3.14 3.42
CA ILE A 60 -12.33 -4.22 3.29
C ILE A 60 -13.02 -4.10 1.95
N VAL A 61 -12.92 -5.13 1.13
CA VAL A 61 -13.63 -5.20 -0.15
C VAL A 61 -15.00 -5.84 0.06
N GLN A 62 -16.05 -5.16 -0.39
CA GLN A 62 -17.44 -5.59 -0.34
C GLN A 62 -18.08 -5.56 -1.73
N GLY A 63 -19.11 -6.36 -1.94
CA GLY A 63 -19.83 -6.47 -3.21
C GLY A 63 -19.22 -7.48 -4.18
N SER A 64 -19.89 -7.69 -5.30
CA SER A 64 -19.44 -8.60 -6.37
C SER A 64 -20.01 -8.20 -7.73
N GLU A 65 -19.25 -8.51 -8.78
CA GLU A 65 -19.61 -8.42 -10.21
C GLU A 65 -19.87 -7.01 -10.76
N SER A 66 -20.91 -6.32 -10.28
CA SER A 66 -21.42 -5.08 -10.90
C SER A 66 -21.05 -3.81 -10.13
N ASN A 67 -20.82 -3.91 -8.82
CA ASN A 67 -20.40 -2.79 -8.00
C ASN A 67 -19.53 -3.31 -6.85
N TRP A 68 -18.35 -2.73 -6.70
CA TRP A 68 -17.42 -3.07 -5.65
C TRP A 68 -17.27 -1.88 -4.72
N THR A 69 -17.30 -2.11 -3.42
CA THR A 69 -17.09 -1.05 -2.42
C THR A 69 -15.86 -1.40 -1.61
N VAL A 70 -14.86 -0.52 -1.63
CA VAL A 70 -13.71 -0.60 -0.73
C VAL A 70 -13.96 0.32 0.45
N VAL A 71 -13.90 -0.23 1.65
CA VAL A 71 -14.13 0.50 2.89
C VAL A 71 -12.83 0.63 3.67
N PHE A 72 -12.49 1.85 4.07
CA PHE A 72 -11.44 2.14 5.05
C PHE A 72 -12.05 2.85 6.25
N ASP A 73 -11.64 2.45 7.46
CA ASP A 73 -12.21 3.05 8.68
C ASP A 73 -11.66 4.43 8.95
N ASN A 74 -10.34 4.55 8.93
CA ASN A 74 -9.63 5.79 9.19
C ASN A 74 -8.52 5.94 8.16
N LEU A 75 -8.31 7.17 7.72
CA LEU A 75 -7.10 7.60 7.03
C LEU A 75 -6.45 8.67 7.88
N PHE A 76 -5.19 8.47 8.24
CA PHE A 76 -4.43 9.44 9.01
C PHE A 76 -3.87 10.55 8.11
N ALA A 77 -3.53 11.68 8.71
CA ALA A 77 -2.87 12.76 8.00
C ALA A 77 -1.58 12.25 7.33
N GLN A 78 -1.36 12.63 6.07
CA GLN A 78 -0.22 12.23 5.24
C GLN A 78 -0.15 10.73 4.90
N GLU A 79 -1.17 9.94 5.27
CA GLU A 79 -1.31 8.57 4.83
C GLU A 79 -1.88 8.51 3.40
N THR A 80 -1.39 7.55 2.61
CA THR A 80 -1.93 7.24 1.29
C THR A 80 -2.29 5.76 1.24
N ARG A 81 -3.47 5.43 0.70
CA ARG A 81 -3.92 4.06 0.48
C ARG A 81 -4.22 3.86 -1.00
N ASP A 82 -3.54 2.92 -1.61
CA ASP A 82 -3.80 2.53 -2.98
C ASP A 82 -4.86 1.43 -3.04
N ILE A 83 -5.61 1.45 -4.14
CA ILE A 83 -6.50 0.37 -4.53
C ILE A 83 -6.04 -0.10 -5.90
N LEU A 84 -5.49 -1.31 -5.97
CA LEU A 84 -5.08 -1.92 -7.22
C LEU A 84 -6.26 -2.73 -7.79
N VAL A 85 -6.70 -2.36 -8.98
CA VAL A 85 -7.86 -2.96 -9.65
C VAL A 85 -7.39 -3.68 -10.92
N ASP A 86 -7.55 -5.00 -10.96
CA ASP A 86 -7.35 -5.78 -12.17
C ASP A 86 -8.70 -5.89 -12.92
N MET A 87 -8.76 -5.38 -14.14
CA MET A 87 -10.00 -5.28 -14.93
C MET A 87 -9.89 -6.04 -16.26
N ASN A 88 -11.00 -6.64 -16.68
CA ASN A 88 -11.19 -7.06 -18.05
C ASN A 88 -11.98 -5.99 -18.81
N ILE A 89 -11.46 -5.59 -19.97
CA ILE A 89 -12.07 -4.56 -20.82
C ILE A 89 -12.34 -5.19 -22.19
N PRO A 90 -13.61 -5.20 -22.65
CA PRO A 90 -13.99 -5.90 -23.87
C PRO A 90 -13.27 -5.34 -25.10
N ALA A 91 -12.93 -6.21 -26.05
CA ALA A 91 -12.39 -5.81 -27.34
C ALA A 91 -13.42 -4.97 -28.12
N LEU A 92 -12.96 -3.96 -28.88
CA LEU A 92 -13.82 -3.16 -29.76
C LEU A 92 -13.36 -3.33 -31.21
N ALA A 93 -14.31 -3.35 -32.14
CA ALA A 93 -14.03 -3.49 -33.57
C ALA A 93 -13.52 -2.20 -34.23
N SER A 94 -13.56 -1.07 -33.51
CA SER A 94 -13.14 0.23 -34.02
C SER A 94 -12.40 1.00 -32.94
N ALA A 95 -11.51 1.89 -33.39
CA ALA A 95 -10.86 2.84 -32.50
C ALA A 95 -11.91 3.73 -31.81
N THR A 96 -11.67 4.09 -30.56
CA THR A 96 -12.59 4.90 -29.76
C THR A 96 -11.76 5.74 -28.81
N VAL A 97 -12.03 7.05 -28.76
CA VAL A 97 -11.35 7.96 -27.85
C VAL A 97 -12.14 8.05 -26.56
N ALA A 98 -11.43 8.04 -25.43
CA ALA A 98 -11.97 8.20 -24.09
C ALA A 98 -13.14 7.23 -23.77
N GLN A 99 -13.00 5.95 -24.11
CA GLN A 99 -13.92 4.92 -23.64
C GLN A 99 -13.87 4.87 -22.12
N LYS A 100 -14.96 5.26 -21.46
CA LYS A 100 -15.11 5.16 -20.01
C LYS A 100 -15.16 3.69 -19.61
N VAL A 101 -14.33 3.27 -18.66
CA VAL A 101 -14.21 1.86 -18.24
C VAL A 101 -14.49 1.68 -16.75
N LEU A 102 -14.23 2.69 -15.92
CA LEU A 102 -14.50 2.61 -14.50
C LEU A 102 -14.98 3.96 -13.98
N ARG A 103 -16.05 3.96 -13.20
CA ARG A 103 -16.44 5.10 -12.38
C ARG A 103 -16.04 4.84 -10.93
N VAL A 104 -15.51 5.87 -10.28
CA VAL A 104 -15.08 5.87 -8.89
C VAL A 104 -15.85 6.96 -8.16
N ASP A 105 -16.63 6.56 -7.16
CA ASP A 105 -17.33 7.48 -6.26
C ASP A 105 -16.73 7.34 -4.86
N ILE A 106 -16.34 8.46 -4.26
CA ILE A 106 -15.70 8.49 -2.93
C ILE A 106 -16.56 9.30 -1.98
N SER A 107 -16.83 8.73 -0.81
CA SER A 107 -17.41 9.46 0.32
C SER A 107 -16.67 9.14 1.61
N TYR A 108 -16.67 10.08 2.54
CA TYR A 108 -16.05 9.91 3.85
C TYR A 108 -16.70 10.86 4.87
N PHE A 109 -16.44 10.61 6.15
CA PHE A 109 -16.72 11.52 7.24
C PHE A 109 -15.49 12.37 7.54
N ASP A 110 -15.62 13.69 7.46
CA ASP A 110 -14.56 14.63 7.86
C ASP A 110 -14.69 14.94 9.36
N PRO A 111 -13.75 14.51 10.22
CA PRO A 111 -13.82 14.76 11.66
C PRO A 111 -13.66 16.23 12.04
N VAL A 112 -13.08 17.08 11.17
CA VAL A 112 -12.88 18.51 11.43
C VAL A 112 -14.18 19.27 11.20
N SER A 113 -14.80 19.13 10.02
CA SER A 113 -16.08 19.78 9.72
C SER A 113 -17.29 19.05 10.30
N ARG A 114 -17.11 17.79 10.76
CA ARG A 114 -18.15 16.89 11.29
C ARG A 114 -19.27 16.63 10.28
N ALA A 115 -18.91 16.53 9.01
CA ALA A 115 -19.85 16.32 7.92
C ALA A 115 -19.45 15.11 7.08
N HIS A 116 -20.45 14.46 6.48
CA HIS A 116 -20.20 13.52 5.41
C HIS A 116 -19.92 14.29 4.12
N ILE A 117 -18.76 14.03 3.55
CA ILE A 117 -18.30 14.61 2.29
C ILE A 117 -18.48 13.55 1.21
N VAL A 118 -19.05 13.95 0.08
CA VAL A 118 -19.12 13.17 -1.14
C VAL A 118 -18.31 13.93 -2.18
N LEU A 119 -17.28 13.29 -2.72
CA LEU A 119 -16.45 13.89 -3.75
C LEU A 119 -17.12 13.78 -5.12
N ASP A 120 -16.73 14.66 -6.03
CA ASP A 120 -17.15 14.55 -7.42
C ASP A 120 -16.67 13.22 -8.01
N PRO A 121 -17.55 12.47 -8.72
CA PRO A 121 -17.18 11.17 -9.27
C PRO A 121 -16.06 11.29 -10.29
N VAL A 122 -15.06 10.41 -10.17
CA VAL A 122 -13.97 10.30 -11.14
C VAL A 122 -14.28 9.17 -12.11
N THR A 123 -14.03 9.39 -13.39
CA THR A 123 -14.19 8.33 -14.40
C THR A 123 -12.86 8.05 -15.09
N LEU A 124 -12.40 6.81 -14.99
CA LEU A 124 -11.29 6.31 -15.79
C LEU A 124 -11.77 6.08 -17.22
N ALA A 125 -11.11 6.72 -18.16
CA ALA A 125 -11.30 6.52 -19.58
C ALA A 125 -9.99 6.08 -20.23
N ILE A 126 -10.11 5.25 -21.26
CA ILE A 126 -8.98 4.78 -22.06
C ILE A 126 -9.21 5.09 -23.53
N ASP A 127 -8.11 5.30 -24.25
CA ASP A 127 -8.14 5.35 -25.70
C ASP A 127 -7.98 3.93 -26.27
N ARG A 128 -8.73 3.67 -27.34
CA ARG A 128 -8.76 2.39 -28.03
C ARG A 128 -8.14 2.60 -29.39
N THR A 129 -6.98 2.01 -29.60
CA THR A 129 -6.26 2.02 -30.87
C THR A 129 -6.50 0.71 -31.63
N LEU A 130 -6.32 0.77 -32.95
CA LEU A 130 -6.31 -0.42 -33.80
C LEU A 130 -4.85 -0.79 -34.09
N GLY A 131 -4.54 -2.08 -34.06
CA GLY A 131 -3.19 -2.59 -34.34
C GLY A 131 -2.36 -2.80 -33.07
N GLU A 132 -1.05 -2.88 -33.26
CA GLU A 132 -0.10 -3.12 -32.17
C GLU A 132 0.06 -1.87 -31.28
N ARG A 133 0.49 -2.12 -30.04
CA ARG A 133 0.76 -1.08 -29.03
C ARG A 133 1.73 -0.04 -29.61
N GLY A 134 1.35 1.24 -29.53
CA GLY A 134 2.18 2.33 -30.03
C GLY A 134 3.48 2.46 -29.22
N THR A 135 4.54 2.99 -29.83
CA THR A 135 5.80 3.28 -29.13
C THR A 135 5.62 4.31 -28.00
N ASP A 136 4.55 5.10 -28.07
CA ASP A 136 4.25 6.17 -27.12
C ASP A 136 3.41 5.68 -25.92
N ASP A 137 2.98 4.41 -25.90
CA ASP A 137 2.25 3.83 -24.77
C ASP A 137 3.22 3.56 -23.61
N VAL A 138 3.49 4.59 -22.82
CA VAL A 138 4.32 4.50 -21.62
C VAL A 138 3.58 3.75 -20.51
N LEU A 139 4.26 2.80 -19.88
CA LEU A 139 3.75 2.10 -18.70
C LEU A 139 3.63 3.09 -17.53
N ASN A 140 2.51 3.06 -16.82
CA ASN A 140 2.40 3.77 -15.55
C ASN A 140 3.19 3.03 -14.47
N LEU A 141 4.32 3.60 -14.05
CA LEU A 141 5.21 2.99 -13.06
C LEU A 141 4.58 2.89 -11.67
N GLU A 142 3.69 3.81 -11.28
CA GLU A 142 3.00 3.71 -9.97
C GLU A 142 2.16 2.42 -9.88
N VAL A 143 1.50 2.03 -10.97
CA VAL A 143 0.74 0.77 -11.02
C VAL A 143 1.65 -0.44 -10.80
N GLU A 144 2.86 -0.41 -11.37
CA GLU A 144 3.83 -1.50 -11.22
C GLU A 144 4.42 -1.53 -9.80
N VAL A 145 4.74 -0.37 -9.21
CA VAL A 145 5.18 -0.28 -7.81
C VAL A 145 4.11 -0.86 -6.87
N THR A 146 2.87 -0.40 -6.98
CA THR A 146 1.76 -0.91 -6.16
C THR A 146 1.54 -2.42 -6.37
N ARG A 147 1.64 -2.92 -7.61
CA ARG A 147 1.57 -4.35 -7.93
C ARG A 147 2.67 -5.15 -7.23
N LEU A 148 3.91 -4.67 -7.24
CA LEU A 148 5.02 -5.31 -6.54
C LEU A 148 4.84 -5.27 -5.01
N THR A 149 4.33 -4.17 -4.45
CA THR A 149 4.04 -4.05 -3.01
C THR A 149 3.11 -5.17 -2.53
N PHE A 150 1.96 -5.36 -3.19
CA PHE A 150 1.03 -6.43 -2.82
C PHE A 150 1.61 -7.82 -3.06
N LEU A 151 2.35 -8.00 -4.17
CA LEU A 151 3.01 -9.26 -4.47
C LEU A 151 4.02 -9.65 -3.39
N VAL A 152 4.89 -8.72 -2.98
CA VAL A 152 5.92 -8.96 -1.96
C VAL A 152 5.28 -9.36 -0.63
N SER A 153 4.27 -8.61 -0.18
CA SER A 153 3.52 -8.94 1.04
C SER A 153 2.97 -10.37 1.00
N LYS A 154 2.30 -10.75 -0.09
CA LYS A 154 1.70 -12.08 -0.27
C LYS A 154 2.75 -13.19 -0.32
N GLU A 155 3.81 -13.00 -1.09
CA GLU A 155 4.82 -14.03 -1.34
C GLU A 155 5.72 -14.27 -0.12
N ILE A 156 6.01 -13.23 0.67
CA ILE A 156 6.67 -13.37 1.98
C ILE A 156 5.81 -14.21 2.92
N GLN A 157 4.51 -13.91 3.03
CA GLN A 157 3.61 -14.70 3.88
C GLN A 157 3.52 -16.16 3.43
N ARG A 158 3.52 -16.41 2.12
CA ARG A 158 3.55 -17.77 1.56
C ARG A 158 4.85 -18.49 1.92
N ALA A 159 6.01 -17.85 1.76
CA ALA A 159 7.30 -18.43 2.10
C ALA A 159 7.42 -18.77 3.59
N LEU A 160 6.89 -17.90 4.47
CA LEU A 160 6.82 -18.19 5.90
C LEU A 160 5.97 -19.43 6.19
N GLY A 161 4.78 -19.54 5.59
CA GLY A 161 3.93 -20.71 5.76
C GLY A 161 4.58 -22.00 5.26
N GLN A 162 5.35 -21.95 4.15
CA GLN A 162 6.15 -23.07 3.68
C GLN A 162 7.25 -23.46 4.68
N LYS A 163 7.98 -22.48 5.22
CA LYS A 163 9.02 -22.72 6.24
C LYS A 163 8.45 -23.33 7.52
N GLU A 164 7.30 -22.85 7.99
CA GLU A 164 6.58 -23.41 9.14
C GLU A 164 6.07 -24.83 8.90
N ALA A 165 5.79 -25.19 7.64
CA ALA A 165 5.48 -26.55 7.21
C ALA A 165 6.73 -27.42 6.95
N PHE A 166 7.91 -26.97 7.38
CA PHE A 166 9.22 -27.60 7.15
C PHE A 166 9.65 -27.69 5.67
N ASP A 167 8.97 -27.00 4.76
CA ASP A 167 9.31 -26.89 3.35
C ASP A 167 10.28 -25.71 3.11
N THR A 168 11.51 -25.84 3.62
CA THR A 168 12.55 -24.81 3.46
C THR A 168 12.94 -24.60 2.00
N GLN A 169 12.94 -25.67 1.20
CA GLN A 169 13.27 -25.60 -0.22
C GLN A 169 12.21 -24.79 -0.99
N GLY A 170 10.93 -25.08 -0.77
CA GLY A 170 9.84 -24.34 -1.39
C GLY A 170 9.77 -22.88 -0.94
N ALA A 171 10.03 -22.61 0.33
CA ALA A 171 10.12 -21.24 0.86
C ALA A 171 11.23 -20.43 0.16
N THR A 172 12.43 -21.02 0.03
CA THR A 172 13.57 -20.37 -0.64
C THR A 172 13.28 -20.15 -2.12
N ALA A 173 12.73 -21.15 -2.81
CA ALA A 173 12.36 -21.05 -4.23
C ALA A 173 11.29 -19.96 -4.47
N THR A 174 10.33 -19.80 -3.56
CA THR A 174 9.35 -18.70 -3.61
C THR A 174 10.03 -17.33 -3.55
N LEU A 175 10.97 -17.14 -2.62
CA LEU A 175 11.69 -15.86 -2.47
C LEU A 175 12.64 -15.58 -3.63
N ASP A 176 13.33 -16.59 -4.17
CA ASP A 176 14.18 -16.46 -5.37
C ASP A 176 13.38 -16.03 -6.60
N ALA A 177 12.20 -16.64 -6.80
CA ALA A 177 11.31 -16.27 -7.89
C ALA A 177 10.80 -14.83 -7.73
N LEU A 178 10.52 -14.40 -6.49
CA LEU A 178 10.12 -13.03 -6.18
C LEU A 178 11.24 -12.02 -6.47
N LEU A 179 12.47 -12.28 -6.03
CA LEU A 179 13.62 -11.41 -6.32
C LEU A 179 13.92 -11.31 -7.81
N THR A 180 13.79 -12.42 -8.54
CA THR A 180 13.90 -12.44 -10.01
C THR A 180 12.85 -11.52 -10.63
N ARG A 181 11.61 -11.60 -10.17
CA ARG A 181 10.50 -10.78 -10.68
C ARG A 181 10.68 -9.29 -10.40
N ILE A 182 11.17 -8.94 -9.20
CA ILE A 182 11.51 -7.55 -8.86
C ILE A 182 12.63 -7.03 -9.78
N SER A 183 13.67 -7.84 -10.00
CA SER A 183 14.86 -7.43 -10.77
C SER A 183 14.59 -7.19 -12.25
N ILE A 184 13.60 -7.88 -12.84
CA ILE A 184 13.18 -7.68 -14.24
C ILE A 184 12.05 -6.66 -14.39
N SER A 185 11.50 -6.14 -13.29
CA SER A 185 10.40 -5.18 -13.34
C SER A 185 10.83 -3.86 -14.00
N PRO A 186 9.95 -3.21 -14.78
CA PRO A 186 10.17 -1.84 -15.26
C PRO A 186 10.37 -0.82 -14.14
N ALA A 187 9.84 -1.07 -12.93
CA ALA A 187 9.96 -0.19 -11.78
C ALA A 187 11.15 -0.54 -10.87
N ARG A 188 12.07 -1.42 -11.30
CA ARG A 188 13.20 -1.89 -10.47
C ARG A 188 14.07 -0.77 -9.90
N ASP A 189 14.21 0.34 -10.61
CA ASP A 189 15.08 1.46 -10.21
C ASP A 189 14.35 2.45 -9.28
N ASP A 190 13.04 2.26 -9.02
CA ASP A 190 12.28 3.07 -8.05
C ASP A 190 12.80 2.81 -6.62
N PRO A 191 13.08 3.85 -5.81
CA PRO A 191 13.57 3.69 -4.45
C PRO A 191 12.69 2.80 -3.56
N ARG A 192 11.37 2.85 -3.73
CA ARG A 192 10.43 2.01 -2.98
C ARG A 192 10.60 0.54 -3.35
N VAL A 193 10.81 0.25 -4.63
CA VAL A 193 11.03 -1.12 -5.13
C VAL A 193 12.39 -1.66 -4.69
N GLN A 194 13.41 -0.82 -4.63
CA GLN A 194 14.71 -1.20 -4.05
C GLN A 194 14.60 -1.52 -2.56
N ALA A 195 13.81 -0.76 -1.80
CA ALA A 195 13.51 -1.08 -0.41
C ALA A 195 12.81 -2.45 -0.28
N LEU A 196 11.78 -2.70 -1.09
CA LEU A 196 11.10 -4.01 -1.14
C LEU A 196 12.07 -5.16 -1.45
N LYS A 197 13.01 -4.94 -2.38
CA LYS A 197 14.03 -5.94 -2.71
C LYS A 197 14.91 -6.25 -1.49
N SER A 198 15.43 -5.22 -0.83
CA SER A 198 16.25 -5.37 0.39
C SER A 198 15.49 -6.10 1.51
N ASP A 199 14.19 -5.83 1.65
CA ASP A 199 13.34 -6.52 2.61
C ASP A 199 13.21 -8.01 2.30
N VAL A 200 13.00 -8.38 1.03
CA VAL A 200 12.92 -9.77 0.58
C VAL A 200 14.25 -10.50 0.77
N GLU A 201 15.39 -9.86 0.44
CA GLU A 201 16.74 -10.41 0.66
C GLU A 201 16.96 -10.72 2.15
N SER A 202 16.54 -9.79 3.02
CA SER A 202 16.67 -9.99 4.47
C SER A 202 15.81 -11.15 4.99
N VAL A 203 14.59 -11.31 4.47
CA VAL A 203 13.73 -12.46 4.79
C VAL A 203 14.34 -13.77 4.27
N GLN A 204 14.94 -13.74 3.09
CA GLN A 204 15.61 -14.90 2.50
C GLN A 204 16.77 -15.40 3.37
N GLU A 205 17.60 -14.51 3.89
CA GLU A 205 18.68 -14.87 4.81
C GLU A 205 18.19 -15.59 6.07
N VAL A 206 17.01 -15.21 6.58
CA VAL A 206 16.40 -15.86 7.75
C VAL A 206 15.82 -17.22 7.38
N VAL A 207 15.09 -17.31 6.26
CA VAL A 207 14.44 -18.54 5.79
C VAL A 207 15.44 -19.61 5.36
N ALA A 208 16.58 -19.21 4.79
CA ALA A 208 17.62 -20.11 4.30
C ALA A 208 18.40 -20.84 5.41
N ARG A 209 18.34 -20.37 6.66
CA ARG A 209 19.00 -21.04 7.78
C ARG A 209 18.35 -22.41 8.02
N GLU A 210 19.18 -23.42 8.32
CA GLU A 210 18.69 -24.77 8.67
C GLU A 210 17.93 -24.79 10.00
N GLU A 211 18.14 -23.78 10.85
CA GLU A 211 17.43 -23.62 12.12
C GLU A 211 15.92 -23.43 11.90
N GLU A 212 15.13 -23.97 12.84
CA GLU A 212 13.69 -23.71 12.88
C GLU A 212 13.40 -22.22 13.06
N LEU A 213 12.37 -21.74 12.37
CA LEU A 213 11.96 -20.36 12.48
C LEU A 213 11.38 -20.13 13.88
N THR A 214 12.03 -19.30 14.70
CA THR A 214 11.49 -19.01 16.02
C THR A 214 10.11 -18.33 15.89
N PRO A 215 9.16 -18.58 16.81
CA PRO A 215 7.86 -17.92 16.78
C PRO A 215 7.96 -16.39 16.75
N VAL A 216 8.99 -15.86 17.41
CA VAL A 216 9.28 -14.42 17.46
C VAL A 216 9.66 -13.87 16.08
N THR A 217 10.59 -14.52 15.38
CA THR A 217 11.03 -14.08 14.05
C THR A 217 9.92 -14.25 13.01
N SER A 218 9.18 -15.37 13.04
CA SER A 218 8.06 -15.59 12.13
C SER A 218 7.00 -14.49 12.29
N THR A 219 6.63 -14.20 13.55
CA THR A 219 5.60 -13.20 13.86
C THR A 219 6.02 -11.80 13.42
N ALA A 220 7.29 -11.42 13.59
CA ALA A 220 7.79 -10.10 13.19
C ALA A 220 7.81 -9.91 11.65
N ILE A 221 8.21 -10.94 10.90
CA ILE A 221 8.18 -10.88 9.43
C ILE A 221 6.72 -10.87 8.94
N ALA A 222 5.86 -11.70 9.54
CA ALA A 222 4.45 -11.76 9.20
C ALA A 222 3.71 -10.45 9.51
N SER A 223 4.05 -9.74 10.59
CA SER A 223 3.49 -8.41 10.90
C SER A 223 3.95 -7.36 9.89
N SER A 224 5.23 -7.37 9.52
CA SER A 224 5.78 -6.43 8.54
C SER A 224 5.14 -6.65 7.15
N ALA A 225 5.00 -7.91 6.72
CA ALA A 225 4.31 -8.25 5.48
C ALA A 225 2.84 -7.82 5.50
N SER A 226 2.17 -8.01 6.64
CA SER A 226 0.78 -7.57 6.82
C SER A 226 0.64 -6.05 6.75
N SER A 227 1.53 -5.30 7.41
CA SER A 227 1.55 -3.84 7.35
C SER A 227 1.77 -3.37 5.90
N LEU A 228 2.75 -3.94 5.20
CA LEU A 228 3.02 -3.63 3.80
C LEU A 228 1.79 -3.85 2.91
N GLY A 229 1.13 -5.01 3.05
CA GLY A 229 -0.07 -5.33 2.27
C GLY A 229 -1.27 -4.47 2.65
N SER A 230 -1.36 -4.05 3.91
CA SER A 230 -2.38 -3.11 4.34
C SER A 230 -2.08 -1.67 3.87
N GLN A 231 -0.83 -1.33 3.56
CA GLN A 231 -0.40 0.04 3.24
C GLN A 231 -0.71 1.06 4.34
N ARG A 232 -0.70 0.62 5.61
CA ARG A 232 -0.79 1.54 6.74
C ARG A 232 0.44 2.42 6.78
N ALA A 233 0.27 3.68 7.15
CA ALA A 233 1.39 4.52 7.59
C ALA A 233 1.85 4.12 9.00
N THR A 234 2.26 2.86 9.17
CA THR A 234 3.10 2.45 10.28
C THR A 234 4.53 2.47 9.76
N SER A 235 5.37 3.29 10.40
CA SER A 235 6.79 3.43 10.09
C SER A 235 7.44 2.05 9.93
N THR A 236 7.83 1.71 8.71
CA THR A 236 8.53 0.47 8.41
C THR A 236 10.01 0.69 8.70
N SER A 237 10.43 0.46 9.95
CA SER A 237 11.77 -0.12 10.12
C SER A 237 11.72 -1.44 9.34
N GLY A 238 12.49 -1.59 8.27
CA GLY A 238 12.38 -2.69 7.29
C GLY A 238 12.24 -4.10 7.90
N PHE A 239 11.90 -5.08 7.07
CA PHE A 239 11.40 -6.40 7.48
C PHE A 239 12.34 -7.19 8.40
N ALA A 240 13.62 -6.81 8.48
CA ALA A 240 14.64 -7.41 9.33
C ALA A 240 15.30 -6.47 10.34
N SER A 241 14.72 -5.29 10.61
CA SER A 241 15.26 -4.40 11.63
C SER A 241 15.08 -4.98 13.03
N THR A 242 16.08 -5.72 13.48
CA THR A 242 16.37 -5.94 14.90
C THR A 242 17.31 -4.86 15.45
N ALA A 243 17.58 -3.80 14.67
CA ALA A 243 18.49 -2.73 15.03
C ALA A 243 17.74 -1.40 15.19
N ALA A 244 17.81 -0.84 16.40
CA ALA A 244 17.30 0.50 16.69
C ALA A 244 17.87 1.52 15.68
N PRO A 245 17.06 2.41 15.09
CA PRO A 245 17.59 3.55 14.36
C PRO A 245 18.31 4.46 15.35
N ALA A 246 19.60 4.73 15.10
CA ALA A 246 20.32 5.78 15.78
C ALA A 246 19.67 7.14 15.44
N PRO A 247 19.52 8.05 16.41
CA PRO A 247 18.83 9.32 16.20
C PRO A 247 19.70 10.21 15.32
N THR A 248 19.25 10.50 14.09
CA THR A 248 19.81 11.61 13.32
C THR A 248 19.02 12.87 13.69
N ALA A 249 19.43 13.52 14.77
CA ALA A 249 18.99 14.85 15.11
C ALA A 249 19.85 15.87 14.35
N ALA A 250 19.23 16.69 13.49
CA ALA A 250 19.60 18.08 13.17
C ALA A 250 18.97 18.50 11.82
N VAL A 251 18.33 19.66 11.61
CA VAL A 251 17.93 20.80 12.44
C VAL A 251 16.78 21.46 11.65
N LEU A 252 15.63 21.65 12.30
CA LEU A 252 14.62 22.63 11.88
C LEU A 252 15.08 24.00 12.37
N ALA A 253 15.50 24.87 11.46
CA ALA A 253 15.51 26.31 11.70
C ALA A 253 14.24 26.88 11.08
N ALA A 254 13.27 27.16 11.94
CA ALA A 254 12.12 28.00 11.61
C ALA A 254 12.60 29.43 11.41
N ASP A 255 12.18 30.09 10.34
CA ASP A 255 12.06 31.54 10.33
C ASP A 255 10.64 31.91 9.90
N ALA A 256 9.89 32.38 10.90
CA ALA A 256 8.53 32.86 10.77
C ALA A 256 8.60 34.38 10.70
N SER A 257 8.55 34.95 9.50
CA SER A 257 8.14 36.35 9.31
C SER A 257 7.83 36.64 7.85
N ALA A 258 6.55 36.89 7.55
CA ALA A 258 6.02 37.85 6.57
C ALA A 258 4.70 37.34 5.93
N PHE A 259 3.59 37.52 6.65
CA PHE A 259 2.27 37.67 6.03
C PHE A 259 1.75 39.03 6.48
N VAL A 260 2.05 40.08 5.71
CA VAL A 260 1.41 41.39 5.84
C VAL A 260 0.32 41.45 4.79
N ALA A 261 -0.93 41.50 5.26
CA ALA A 261 -2.09 41.81 4.44
C ALA A 261 -2.11 43.32 4.18
N GLU A 262 -1.98 43.75 2.93
CA GLU A 262 -2.36 45.11 2.52
C GLU A 262 -3.83 45.11 2.09
N SER A 263 -4.64 45.90 2.81
CA SER A 263 -5.96 46.34 2.39
C SER A 263 -5.83 47.69 1.65
N PRO A 264 -6.51 47.91 0.52
CA PRO A 264 -6.51 49.22 -0.12
C PRO A 264 -7.69 50.08 0.35
N SER A 265 -7.37 51.22 0.95
CA SER A 265 -8.23 52.41 1.02
C SER A 265 -7.27 53.60 1.03
N GLY A 266 -7.41 54.68 0.28
CA GLY A 266 -8.35 55.14 -0.73
C GLY A 266 -7.90 56.56 -1.09
N ARG A 267 -8.21 57.02 -2.30
CA ARG A 267 -8.39 58.44 -2.64
C ARG A 267 -9.23 58.55 -3.89
#